data_AF-A0A256YS10-F1
#
_entry.id   AF-A0A256YS10-F1
#
_cell.length_a   1.000
_cell.length_b   1.000
_cell.length_c   1.000
_cell.angle_alpha   90.00
_cell.angle_beta   90.00
_cell.angle_gamma   90.00
#
_symmetry.space_group_name_H-M   'P 1'
#
loop_
_entity.id
_entity.type
_entity.pdbx_description
1 polymer ?
#
loop_
_entity_poly.entity_id
_entity_poly.type
_entity_poly.pdbx_seq_one_letter_code
_entity_poly.pdbx_strand_id
1 'polypeptide(L)'
;MNNPTHEDFHYICKELKILENCKIKDIFKSRNFYVFKFDDKKLVISKNFCCLSDLPEFEKRDNFCEFLLKKLKNKKLITLYQHEKDKILILEFSKYKVILEFIGKGNIILCDKNDEIISVLYKREFKDRRLLPKEKYLFPPKKKINISAKCEENISKKIENLYIKSKNKIILENQLKTLKKYKEEEERSRKIANLLLNEEIRKIVDEYKKTKNKKLVKKVEDNLIYLEIDNFVFPVPLDKDIKKYITEKFNESKKFRNKYIKTKEWLGKKQEKNKTERKEKRKEWYEQFRYFYTSNNLLVIAGKDAESNEKIIKKYCKKNDLVFHAHIPGSPFGVLRSNGKKIQEDDIKEAAQFIGCYSRFWVSRLGIADVYYIYPEQVSKKISGGYLKKGSFMIYGKKNFLKVELKLGIGVTEDFEVIVGPENSIKKHSKYYIFLVPGSDEGKKLSDKIKNRLIEKAKKEDKKKIKEINPDIFLKFVPFGKGEVV
;
A
#
# COMPACT_ATOMS: atom_id res chain seq x y z
N MET A 1 -17.36 -7.43 4.98
CA MET A 1 -16.44 -6.39 4.44
C MET A 1 -16.79 -5.05 5.06
N ASN A 2 -15.82 -4.28 5.55
CA ASN A 2 -16.09 -2.95 6.10
C ASN A 2 -16.12 -1.92 4.95
N ASN A 3 -17.25 -1.22 4.78
CA ASN A 3 -17.33 -0.05 3.90
C ASN A 3 -16.40 1.05 4.44
N PRO A 4 -15.82 1.91 3.58
CA PRO A 4 -14.98 3.02 4.04
C PRO A 4 -15.73 3.84 5.09
N THR A 5 -15.06 4.18 6.19
CA THR A 5 -15.62 4.99 7.27
C THR A 5 -15.78 6.45 6.84
N HIS A 6 -16.40 7.26 7.68
CA HIS A 6 -16.48 8.71 7.46
C HIS A 6 -15.09 9.36 7.42
N GLU A 7 -14.15 8.85 8.22
CA GLU A 7 -12.75 9.31 8.28
C GLU A 7 -11.96 8.92 7.03
N ASP A 8 -12.25 7.76 6.42
CA ASP A 8 -11.63 7.35 5.15
C ASP A 8 -11.91 8.38 4.02
N PHE A 9 -13.09 9.01 4.03
CA PHE A 9 -13.47 10.03 3.05
C PHE A 9 -12.70 11.36 3.19
N HIS A 10 -12.21 11.67 4.39
CA HIS A 10 -11.33 12.81 4.59
C HIS A 10 -10.00 12.63 3.84
N TYR A 11 -9.41 11.43 3.92
CA TYR A 11 -8.18 11.10 3.18
C TYR A 11 -8.42 10.95 1.68
N ILE A 12 -9.54 10.34 1.27
CA ILE A 12 -9.97 10.34 -0.14
C ILE A 12 -9.98 11.78 -0.67
N CYS A 13 -10.66 12.68 0.03
CA CYS A 13 -10.78 14.08 -0.38
C CYS A 13 -9.40 14.73 -0.53
N LYS A 14 -8.50 14.53 0.45
CA LYS A 14 -7.14 15.07 0.41
C LYS A 14 -6.32 14.54 -0.76
N GLU A 15 -6.42 13.25 -1.08
CA GLU A 15 -5.75 12.63 -2.23
C GLU A 15 -6.29 13.20 -3.55
N LEU A 16 -7.60 13.39 -3.65
CA LEU A 16 -8.26 13.86 -4.85
C LEU A 16 -8.06 15.36 -5.10
N LYS A 17 -7.53 16.14 -4.15
CA LYS A 17 -7.17 17.55 -4.35
C LYS A 17 -6.21 17.77 -5.53
N ILE A 18 -5.41 16.77 -5.90
CA ILE A 18 -4.55 16.83 -7.11
C ILE A 18 -5.34 17.00 -8.42
N LEU A 19 -6.66 16.76 -8.41
CA LEU A 19 -7.53 17.00 -9.56
C LEU A 19 -7.96 18.47 -9.66
N GLU A 20 -7.81 19.26 -8.60
CA GLU A 20 -8.10 20.70 -8.67
C GLU A 20 -7.21 21.33 -9.74
N ASN A 21 -7.79 22.27 -10.47
CA ASN A 21 -7.22 22.88 -11.65
C ASN A 21 -7.09 22.00 -12.90
N CYS A 22 -7.39 20.71 -12.85
CA CYS A 22 -7.44 19.87 -14.05
C CYS A 22 -8.75 20.04 -14.83
N LYS A 23 -8.71 19.76 -16.14
CA LYS A 23 -9.89 19.82 -17.03
C LYS A 23 -10.46 18.43 -17.29
N ILE A 24 -11.79 18.29 -17.28
CA ILE A 24 -12.44 17.04 -17.71
C ILE A 24 -12.21 16.84 -19.22
N LYS A 25 -11.52 15.76 -19.59
CA LYS A 25 -11.30 15.34 -20.97
C LYS A 25 -12.33 14.32 -21.43
N ASP A 26 -12.72 13.41 -20.54
CA ASP A 26 -13.67 12.35 -20.85
C ASP A 26 -14.44 11.88 -19.61
N ILE A 27 -15.61 11.29 -19.84
CA ILE A 27 -16.43 10.61 -18.83
C ILE A 27 -17.00 9.35 -19.47
N PHE A 28 -16.71 8.20 -18.88
CA PHE A 28 -17.18 6.91 -19.38
C PHE A 28 -17.38 5.92 -18.25
N LYS A 29 -18.07 4.83 -18.57
CA LYS A 29 -18.24 3.69 -17.67
C LYS A 29 -17.22 2.63 -17.99
N SER A 30 -16.50 2.17 -16.96
CA SER A 30 -15.67 0.98 -17.01
C SER A 30 -16.20 -0.04 -16.02
N ARG A 31 -16.88 -1.08 -16.53
CA ARG A 31 -17.52 -2.13 -15.73
C ARG A 31 -18.56 -1.56 -14.74
N ASN A 32 -18.27 -1.61 -13.43
CA ASN A 32 -19.11 -1.11 -12.34
C ASN A 32 -18.69 0.27 -11.85
N PHE A 33 -17.77 0.92 -12.57
CA PHE A 33 -17.22 2.21 -12.19
C PHE A 33 -17.58 3.27 -13.22
N TYR A 34 -17.84 4.48 -12.74
CA TYR A 34 -17.83 5.69 -13.53
C TYR A 34 -16.42 6.27 -13.47
N VAL A 35 -15.87 6.67 -14.61
CA VAL A 35 -14.51 7.19 -14.72
C VAL A 35 -14.59 8.61 -15.26
N PHE A 36 -14.06 9.55 -14.50
CA PHE A 36 -13.90 10.95 -14.90
C PHE A 36 -12.42 11.16 -15.20
N LYS A 37 -12.09 11.41 -16.47
CA LYS A 37 -10.72 11.66 -16.93
C LYS A 37 -10.45 13.16 -16.84
N PHE A 38 -9.55 13.54 -15.94
CA PHE A 38 -9.08 14.90 -15.71
C PHE A 38 -7.66 15.03 -16.26
N ASP A 39 -7.49 15.67 -17.41
CA ASP A 39 -6.22 15.71 -18.14
C ASP A 39 -5.58 14.30 -18.27
N ASP A 40 -4.46 14.06 -17.57
CA ASP A 40 -3.73 12.80 -17.50
C ASP A 40 -4.22 11.85 -16.38
N LYS A 41 -5.05 12.34 -15.45
CA LYS A 41 -5.51 11.63 -14.26
C LYS A 41 -6.91 11.05 -14.44
N LYS A 42 -7.19 9.96 -13.74
CA LYS A 42 -8.48 9.25 -13.81
C LYS A 42 -9.08 9.07 -12.43
N LEU A 43 -10.20 9.74 -12.18
CA LEU A 43 -11.03 9.52 -11.00
C LEU A 43 -12.00 8.35 -11.28
N VAL A 44 -11.80 7.24 -10.59
CA VAL A 44 -12.66 6.05 -10.65
C VAL A 44 -13.65 6.12 -9.49
N ILE A 45 -14.93 6.04 -9.80
CA ILE A 45 -16.06 6.22 -8.88
C ILE A 45 -16.88 4.93 -8.88
N SER A 46 -17.04 4.33 -7.71
CA SER A 46 -17.92 3.18 -7.48
C SER A 46 -19.12 3.58 -6.62
N LYS A 47 -19.98 2.62 -6.30
CA LYS A 47 -21.11 2.82 -5.40
C LYS A 47 -20.72 3.25 -3.96
N ASN A 48 -19.59 2.78 -3.42
CA ASN A 48 -19.23 3.01 -2.00
C ASN A 48 -17.84 3.65 -1.79
N PHE A 49 -17.07 3.89 -2.84
CA PHE A 49 -15.75 4.50 -2.77
C PHE A 49 -15.35 5.14 -4.10
N CYS A 50 -14.38 6.06 -4.08
CA CYS A 50 -13.70 6.54 -5.28
C CYS A 50 -12.19 6.63 -5.06
N CYS A 51 -11.42 6.71 -6.15
CA CYS A 51 -9.97 6.82 -6.11
C CYS A 51 -9.36 7.26 -7.45
N LEU A 52 -8.11 7.74 -7.42
CA LEU A 52 -7.28 7.83 -8.62
C LEU A 52 -6.82 6.44 -9.07
N SER A 53 -6.90 6.12 -10.36
CA SER A 53 -6.40 4.84 -10.87
C SER A 53 -6.14 4.78 -12.37
N ASP A 54 -5.02 4.15 -12.74
CA ASP A 54 -4.64 3.83 -14.12
C ASP A 54 -5.28 2.52 -14.63
N LEU A 55 -6.51 2.21 -14.23
CA LEU A 55 -7.16 0.96 -14.63
C LEU A 55 -7.21 0.81 -16.16
N PRO A 56 -6.97 -0.41 -16.69
CA PRO A 56 -7.03 -0.66 -18.13
C PRO A 56 -8.42 -0.34 -18.68
N GLU A 57 -8.45 0.35 -19.81
CA GLU A 57 -9.66 0.94 -20.39
C GLU A 57 -10.57 -0.13 -21.02
N PHE A 58 -11.80 -0.22 -20.50
CA PHE A 58 -12.95 -0.66 -21.27
C PHE A 58 -13.97 0.47 -21.19
N GLU A 59 -14.02 1.27 -22.24
CA GLU A 59 -14.87 2.44 -22.30
C GLU A 59 -16.23 2.05 -22.86
N LYS A 60 -17.28 2.17 -22.05
CA LYS A 60 -18.66 2.18 -22.51
C LYS A 60 -19.25 3.52 -22.14
N ARG A 61 -19.78 4.26 -23.10
CA ARG A 61 -20.59 5.45 -22.82
C ARG A 61 -22.05 5.03 -22.77
N ASP A 62 -22.67 5.25 -21.61
CA ASP A 62 -24.12 5.22 -21.48
C ASP A 62 -24.66 6.65 -21.59
N ASN A 63 -25.97 6.78 -21.80
CA ASN A 63 -26.63 8.08 -21.99
C ASN A 63 -26.33 9.06 -20.84
N PHE A 64 -26.16 8.55 -19.62
CA PHE A 64 -25.80 9.35 -18.45
C PHE A 64 -24.38 9.92 -18.56
N CYS A 65 -23.38 9.08 -18.90
CA CYS A 65 -22.00 9.54 -19.13
C CYS A 65 -21.93 10.57 -20.26
N GLU A 66 -22.63 10.33 -21.37
CA GLU A 66 -22.65 11.27 -22.51
C GLU A 66 -23.24 12.61 -22.11
N PHE A 67 -24.33 12.60 -21.33
CA PHE A 67 -24.95 13.82 -20.83
C PHE A 67 -24.01 14.60 -19.91
N LEU A 68 -23.37 13.93 -18.94
CA LEU A 68 -22.38 14.56 -18.07
C LEU A 68 -21.22 15.15 -18.89
N LEU A 69 -20.69 14.38 -19.84
CA LEU A 69 -19.59 14.82 -20.69
C LEU A 69 -19.97 16.05 -21.50
N LYS A 70 -21.17 16.09 -22.09
CA LYS A 70 -21.68 17.26 -22.83
C LYS A 70 -21.69 18.53 -21.98
N LYS A 71 -21.97 18.41 -20.67
CA LYS A 71 -22.01 19.55 -19.75
C LYS A 71 -20.64 19.92 -19.19
N LEU A 72 -19.75 18.95 -18.99
CA LEU A 72 -18.52 19.11 -18.22
C LEU A 72 -17.22 19.10 -19.04
N LYS A 73 -17.25 18.66 -20.31
CA LYS A 73 -16.05 18.57 -21.14
C LYS A 73 -15.30 19.90 -21.19
N ASN A 74 -13.99 19.83 -21.03
CA ASN A 74 -13.03 20.93 -20.95
C ASN A 74 -13.24 21.93 -19.80
N LYS A 75 -14.18 21.69 -18.88
CA LYS A 75 -14.33 22.52 -17.68
C LYS A 75 -13.26 22.16 -16.66
N LYS A 76 -12.72 23.20 -16.05
CA LYS A 76 -11.71 23.13 -15.00
C LYS A 76 -12.38 22.86 -13.66
N LEU A 77 -11.90 21.87 -12.92
CA LEU A 77 -12.29 21.66 -11.52
C LEU A 77 -11.73 22.81 -10.69
N ILE A 78 -12.61 23.59 -10.08
CA ILE A 78 -12.25 24.74 -9.24
C ILE A 78 -11.84 24.23 -7.86
N THR A 79 -12.72 23.45 -7.23
CA THR A 79 -12.43 22.84 -5.95
C THR A 79 -13.08 21.47 -5.80
N LEU A 80 -12.47 20.64 -4.95
CA LEU A 80 -13.01 19.36 -4.49
C LEU A 80 -12.99 19.33 -2.97
N TYR A 81 -14.14 19.10 -2.32
CA TYR A 81 -14.21 19.00 -0.86
C TYR A 81 -15.19 17.94 -0.38
N GLN A 82 -15.02 17.52 0.87
CA GLN A 82 -15.96 16.65 1.58
C GLN A 82 -17.03 17.51 2.25
N HIS A 83 -18.30 17.12 2.15
CA HIS A 83 -19.36 17.76 2.93
C HIS A 83 -19.31 17.25 4.38
N GLU A 84 -18.94 18.13 5.31
CA GLU A 84 -18.77 17.82 6.74
C GLU A 84 -17.94 16.54 6.96
N LYS A 85 -18.41 15.64 7.82
CA LYS A 85 -17.84 14.29 8.01
C LYS A 85 -18.66 13.23 7.28
N ASP A 86 -19.42 13.58 6.24
CA ASP A 86 -20.25 12.61 5.52
C ASP A 86 -19.52 11.94 4.36
N LYS A 87 -20.07 10.82 3.89
CA LYS A 87 -19.56 10.09 2.71
C LYS A 87 -20.04 10.74 1.42
N ILE A 88 -19.83 12.06 1.32
CA ILE A 88 -20.26 12.90 0.20
C ILE A 88 -19.08 13.77 -0.22
N LEU A 89 -18.72 13.70 -1.50
CA LEU A 89 -17.70 14.56 -2.10
C LEU A 89 -18.35 15.49 -3.12
N ILE A 90 -17.90 16.72 -3.14
CA ILE A 90 -18.41 17.78 -4.00
C ILE A 90 -17.28 18.26 -4.90
N LEU A 91 -17.52 18.24 -6.21
CA LEU A 91 -16.62 18.73 -7.24
C LEU A 91 -17.25 19.96 -7.88
N GLU A 92 -16.65 21.13 -7.68
CA GLU A 92 -17.17 22.40 -8.18
C GLU A 92 -16.46 22.83 -9.46
N PHE A 93 -17.26 23.20 -10.45
CA PHE A 93 -16.86 23.77 -11.72
C PHE A 93 -17.56 25.13 -11.87
N SER A 94 -17.13 25.95 -12.84
CA SER A 94 -17.61 27.33 -12.97
C SER A 94 -19.12 27.54 -13.02
N LYS A 95 -19.90 26.61 -13.61
CA LYS A 95 -21.37 26.69 -13.71
C LYS A 95 -22.08 25.45 -13.17
N TYR A 96 -21.33 24.48 -12.64
CA TYR A 96 -21.82 23.15 -12.37
C TYR A 96 -21.20 22.59 -11.10
N LYS A 97 -21.95 21.78 -10.38
CA LYS A 97 -21.47 21.03 -9.22
C LYS A 97 -21.74 19.55 -9.47
N VAL A 98 -20.75 18.69 -9.25
CA VAL A 98 -20.92 17.24 -9.27
C VAL A 98 -20.84 16.74 -7.84
N ILE A 99 -21.92 16.13 -7.36
CA ILE A 99 -22.04 15.61 -6.01
C ILE A 99 -21.97 14.08 -6.09
N LEU A 100 -21.01 13.51 -5.38
CA LEU A 100 -20.79 12.07 -5.28
C LEU A 100 -21.27 11.60 -3.91
N GLU A 101 -22.43 10.96 -3.86
CA GLU A 101 -22.95 10.36 -2.63
C GLU A 101 -22.52 8.90 -2.55
N PHE A 102 -21.84 8.49 -1.48
CA PHE A 102 -21.43 7.10 -1.25
C PHE A 102 -22.28 6.44 -0.15
N ILE A 103 -23.57 6.78 -0.14
CA ILE A 103 -24.56 6.30 0.84
C ILE A 103 -25.50 5.28 0.15
N GLY A 104 -25.77 4.16 0.83
CA GLY A 104 -26.69 3.13 0.34
C GLY A 104 -26.20 2.46 -0.94
N LYS A 105 -26.80 2.75 -2.09
CA LYS A 105 -26.33 2.27 -3.41
C LYS A 105 -25.39 3.24 -4.14
N GLY A 106 -25.01 4.35 -3.50
CA GLY A 106 -24.23 5.42 -4.11
C GLY A 106 -25.05 6.24 -5.12
N ASN A 107 -24.58 7.44 -5.47
CA ASN A 107 -25.18 8.27 -6.52
C ASN A 107 -24.17 9.28 -7.08
N ILE A 108 -24.38 9.68 -8.33
CA ILE A 108 -23.66 10.78 -8.98
C ILE A 108 -24.74 11.77 -9.40
N ILE A 109 -24.68 12.98 -8.86
CA ILE A 109 -25.64 14.05 -9.12
C ILE A 109 -24.91 15.20 -9.78
N LEU A 110 -25.44 15.72 -10.89
CA LEU A 110 -25.00 16.95 -11.51
C LEU A 110 -26.01 18.05 -11.16
N CYS A 111 -25.53 19.12 -10.54
CA CYS A 111 -26.31 20.32 -10.27
C CYS A 111 -25.74 21.52 -11.04
N ASP A 112 -26.54 22.58 -11.14
CA ASP A 112 -26.09 23.91 -11.54
C ASP A 112 -25.41 24.65 -10.37
N LYS A 113 -25.15 25.95 -10.53
CA LYS A 113 -24.53 26.79 -9.49
C LYS A 113 -25.47 27.12 -8.31
N ASN A 114 -26.78 26.93 -8.47
CA ASN A 114 -27.82 27.23 -7.48
C ASN A 114 -28.31 25.96 -6.75
N ASP A 115 -27.58 24.86 -6.92
CA ASP A 115 -27.91 23.52 -6.42
C ASP A 115 -29.17 22.90 -7.05
N GLU A 116 -29.66 23.39 -8.19
CA GLU A 116 -30.72 22.73 -8.96
C GLU A 116 -30.17 21.48 -9.66
N ILE A 117 -30.82 20.33 -9.46
CA ILE A 117 -30.42 19.05 -10.03
C ILE A 117 -30.67 19.05 -11.54
N ILE A 118 -29.61 18.92 -12.32
CA ILE A 118 -29.68 18.78 -13.77
C ILE A 118 -29.87 17.31 -14.16
N SER A 119 -29.14 16.40 -13.49
CA SER A 119 -29.20 14.97 -13.78
C SER A 119 -28.73 14.13 -12.58
N VAL A 120 -29.27 12.92 -12.47
CA VAL A 120 -28.94 11.96 -11.41
C VAL A 120 -28.68 10.59 -12.02
N LEU A 121 -27.68 9.88 -11.51
CA LEU A 121 -27.42 8.51 -11.91
C LEU A 121 -28.58 7.58 -11.50
N TYR A 122 -29.05 7.73 -10.27
CA TYR A 122 -30.20 7.02 -9.74
C TYR A 122 -31.21 8.02 -9.19
N LYS A 123 -32.38 8.11 -9.83
CA LYS A 123 -33.55 8.81 -9.29
C LYS A 123 -33.95 8.16 -7.96
N ARG A 124 -34.20 8.99 -6.95
CA ARG A 124 -34.62 8.51 -5.61
C ARG A 124 -35.57 9.49 -4.96
N GLU A 125 -36.54 8.94 -4.26
CA GLU A 125 -37.40 9.69 -3.35
C GLU A 125 -37.21 9.10 -1.96
N PHE A 126 -36.82 9.95 -1.03
CA PHE A 126 -36.74 9.65 0.40
C PHE A 126 -37.85 10.42 1.10
N LYS A 127 -38.13 10.06 2.37
CA LYS A 127 -39.10 10.77 3.20
C LYS A 127 -38.82 12.28 3.27
N ASP A 128 -37.54 12.64 3.37
CA ASP A 128 -37.13 14.03 3.65
C ASP A 128 -36.51 14.76 2.44
N ARG A 129 -36.29 14.07 1.31
CA ARG A 129 -35.69 14.69 0.10
C ARG A 129 -35.96 13.90 -1.18
N ARG A 130 -36.01 14.60 -2.32
CA ARG A 130 -36.12 14.00 -3.67
C ARG A 130 -34.87 14.30 -4.49
N LEU A 131 -34.37 13.28 -5.20
CA LEU A 131 -33.26 13.38 -6.13
C LEU A 131 -33.80 13.18 -7.55
N LEU A 132 -34.41 14.22 -8.09
CA LEU A 132 -35.00 14.26 -9.44
C LEU A 132 -34.50 15.49 -10.20
N PRO A 133 -34.37 15.43 -11.53
CA PRO A 133 -34.06 16.62 -12.32
C PRO A 133 -35.05 17.77 -12.10
N LYS A 134 -34.54 19.01 -12.11
CA LYS A 134 -35.23 20.29 -11.81
C LYS A 134 -35.59 20.53 -10.34
N GLU A 135 -35.34 19.56 -9.46
CA GLU A 135 -35.49 19.77 -8.02
C GLU A 135 -34.23 20.41 -7.41
N LYS A 136 -34.38 21.14 -6.32
CA LYS A 136 -33.21 21.62 -5.55
C LYS A 136 -32.57 20.46 -4.78
N TYR A 137 -31.25 20.31 -4.90
CA TYR A 137 -30.52 19.29 -4.16
C TYR A 137 -30.49 19.61 -2.66
N LEU A 138 -30.83 18.60 -1.86
CA LEU A 138 -30.75 18.64 -0.39
C LEU A 138 -29.83 17.52 0.10
N PHE A 139 -28.94 17.85 1.04
CA PHE A 139 -28.11 16.86 1.72
C PHE A 139 -28.96 15.87 2.54
N PRO A 140 -28.48 14.64 2.81
CA PRO A 140 -29.17 13.73 3.70
C PRO A 140 -29.32 14.34 5.11
N PRO A 141 -30.41 14.02 5.84
CA PRO A 141 -30.61 14.53 7.19
C PRO A 141 -29.50 14.06 8.14
N LYS A 142 -29.03 14.96 9.01
CA LYS A 142 -27.92 14.70 9.95
C LYS A 142 -28.29 13.59 10.94
N LYS A 143 -27.39 12.62 11.12
CA LYS A 143 -27.41 11.73 12.30
C LYS A 143 -26.66 12.43 13.43
N LYS A 144 -27.29 12.59 14.60
CA LYS A 144 -26.60 13.09 15.81
C LYS A 144 -25.47 12.13 16.16
N ILE A 145 -24.22 12.53 15.93
CA ILE A 145 -23.03 11.77 16.34
C ILE A 145 -22.18 12.69 17.23
N ASN A 146 -22.10 12.36 18.52
CA ASN A 146 -21.19 13.00 19.48
C ASN A 146 -19.81 12.38 19.34
N ILE A 147 -18.79 13.16 18.95
CA ILE A 147 -17.39 12.74 19.05
C ILE A 147 -16.58 13.88 19.66
N SER A 148 -16.02 13.61 20.84
CA SER A 148 -15.06 14.46 21.53
C SER A 148 -13.72 14.51 20.79
N ALA A 149 -13.19 15.72 20.58
CA ALA A 149 -11.90 15.94 19.94
C ALA A 149 -10.74 15.61 20.89
N LYS A 150 -9.93 14.59 20.56
CA LYS A 150 -8.55 14.48 21.05
C LYS A 150 -7.69 13.60 20.14
N CYS A 151 -6.48 14.10 19.86
CA CYS A 151 -5.31 13.45 19.24
C CYS A 151 -5.27 13.38 17.69
N GLU A 152 -5.05 14.51 17.03
CA GLU A 152 -5.18 14.60 15.56
C GLU A 152 -3.99 14.13 14.71
N GLU A 153 -2.76 14.02 15.22
CA GLU A 153 -1.60 13.79 14.33
C GLU A 153 -1.16 12.32 14.19
N ASN A 154 -1.08 11.56 15.29
CA ASN A 154 -0.63 10.15 15.25
C ASN A 154 -1.74 9.18 14.84
N ILE A 155 -3.00 9.50 15.14
CA ILE A 155 -4.16 8.74 14.70
C ILE A 155 -4.31 8.89 13.19
N SER A 156 -4.03 10.08 12.65
CA SER A 156 -4.22 10.40 11.24
C SER A 156 -3.36 9.53 10.30
N LYS A 157 -2.08 9.31 10.62
CA LYS A 157 -1.21 8.41 9.83
C LYS A 157 -1.61 6.94 9.92
N LYS A 158 -2.12 6.50 11.08
CA LYS A 158 -2.59 5.12 11.28
C LYS A 158 -3.88 4.87 10.51
N ILE A 159 -4.81 5.84 10.51
CA ILE A 159 -6.03 5.81 9.71
C ILE A 159 -5.68 5.88 8.21
N GLU A 160 -4.78 6.77 7.79
CA GLU A 160 -4.33 6.87 6.39
C GLU A 160 -3.76 5.53 5.88
N ASN A 161 -2.93 4.85 6.68
CA ASN A 161 -2.41 3.53 6.33
C ASN A 161 -3.50 2.45 6.29
N LEU A 162 -4.47 2.50 7.21
CA LEU A 162 -5.63 1.59 7.19
C LEU A 162 -6.51 1.83 5.96
N TYR A 163 -6.71 3.09 5.58
CA TYR A 163 -7.43 3.52 4.39
C TYR A 163 -6.73 3.06 3.10
N ILE A 164 -5.42 3.25 2.97
CA ILE A 164 -4.66 2.76 1.80
C ILE A 164 -4.76 1.24 1.69
N LYS A 165 -4.67 0.53 2.83
CA LYS A 165 -4.79 -0.93 2.88
C LYS A 165 -6.20 -1.40 2.51
N SER A 166 -7.24 -0.72 2.99
CA SER A 166 -8.64 -1.04 2.69
C SER A 166 -8.98 -0.73 1.23
N LYS A 167 -8.58 0.44 0.70
CA LYS A 167 -8.70 0.85 -0.70
C LYS A 167 -8.08 -0.17 -1.66
N ASN A 168 -6.82 -0.56 -1.40
CA ASN A 168 -6.14 -1.54 -2.25
C ASN A 168 -6.79 -2.92 -2.21
N LYS A 169 -7.30 -3.34 -1.04
CA LYS A 169 -8.05 -4.59 -0.88
C LYS A 169 -9.36 -4.56 -1.67
N ILE A 170 -10.14 -3.49 -1.56
CA ILE A 170 -11.42 -3.33 -2.29
C ILE A 170 -11.19 -3.31 -3.81
N ILE A 171 -10.17 -2.60 -4.29
CA ILE A 171 -9.82 -2.58 -5.71
C ILE A 171 -9.44 -4.00 -6.16
N LEU A 172 -8.60 -4.71 -5.40
CA LEU A 172 -8.17 -6.06 -5.73
C LEU A 172 -9.33 -7.05 -5.77
N GLU A 173 -10.20 -7.04 -4.77
CA GLU A 173 -11.38 -7.92 -4.69
C GLU A 173 -12.34 -7.70 -5.86
N ASN A 174 -12.61 -6.43 -6.22
CA ASN A 174 -13.45 -6.10 -7.38
C ASN A 174 -12.83 -6.56 -8.71
N GLN A 175 -11.50 -6.47 -8.84
CA GLN A 175 -10.79 -6.93 -10.02
C GLN A 175 -10.78 -8.46 -10.13
N LEU A 176 -10.60 -9.18 -9.02
CA LEU A 176 -10.72 -10.64 -8.97
C LEU A 176 -12.12 -11.12 -9.34
N LYS A 177 -13.16 -10.46 -8.79
CA LYS A 177 -14.55 -10.75 -9.16
C LYS A 177 -14.81 -10.53 -10.65
N THR A 178 -14.23 -9.48 -11.23
CA THR A 178 -14.38 -9.24 -12.67
C THR A 178 -13.62 -10.26 -13.51
N LEU A 179 -12.43 -10.65 -13.07
CA LEU A 179 -11.62 -11.66 -13.76
C LEU A 179 -12.39 -12.99 -13.88
N LYS A 180 -13.06 -13.40 -12.79
CA LYS A 180 -13.93 -14.58 -12.78
C LYS A 180 -15.06 -14.44 -13.81
N LYS A 181 -15.77 -13.30 -13.81
CA LYS A 181 -16.85 -13.04 -14.76
C LYS A 181 -16.37 -13.08 -16.22
N TYR A 182 -15.20 -12.54 -16.54
CA TYR A 182 -14.68 -12.61 -17.92
C TYR A 182 -14.35 -14.02 -18.36
N LYS A 183 -13.84 -14.86 -17.44
CA LYS A 183 -13.62 -16.27 -17.74
C LYS A 183 -14.94 -17.00 -18.00
N GLU A 184 -15.93 -16.79 -17.14
CA GLU A 184 -17.27 -17.38 -17.30
C GLU A 184 -17.94 -16.96 -18.62
N GLU A 185 -17.90 -15.68 -19.00
CA GLU A 185 -18.49 -15.20 -20.25
C GLU A 185 -17.70 -15.67 -21.49
N GLU A 186 -16.37 -15.80 -21.39
CA GLU A 186 -15.55 -16.36 -22.47
C GLU A 186 -15.89 -17.83 -22.73
N GLU A 187 -15.93 -18.63 -21.68
CA GLU A 187 -16.31 -20.05 -21.72
C GLU A 187 -17.75 -20.21 -22.22
N ARG A 188 -18.68 -19.36 -21.74
CA ARG A 188 -20.08 -19.38 -22.16
C ARG A 188 -20.25 -19.09 -23.64
N SER A 189 -19.69 -17.98 -24.15
CA SER A 189 -19.81 -17.63 -25.57
C SER A 189 -19.14 -18.67 -26.47
N ARG A 190 -18.01 -19.25 -26.02
CA ARG A 190 -17.34 -20.34 -26.75
C ARG A 190 -18.18 -21.62 -26.76
N LYS A 191 -18.79 -22.00 -25.63
CA LYS A 191 -19.65 -23.18 -25.54
C LYS A 191 -20.87 -23.04 -26.45
N ILE A 192 -21.51 -21.87 -26.50
CA ILE A 192 -22.62 -21.58 -27.41
C ILE A 192 -22.19 -21.75 -28.87
N ALA A 193 -21.06 -21.15 -29.26
CA ALA A 193 -20.55 -21.25 -30.62
C ALA A 193 -20.27 -22.72 -31.03
N ASN A 194 -19.65 -23.50 -30.14
CA ASN A 194 -19.35 -24.90 -30.37
C ASN A 194 -20.60 -25.78 -30.46
N LEU A 195 -21.60 -25.55 -29.59
CA LEU A 195 -22.87 -26.28 -29.66
C LEU A 195 -23.58 -26.00 -30.99
N LEU A 196 -23.61 -24.76 -31.44
CA LEU A 196 -24.22 -24.39 -32.72
C LEU A 196 -23.41 -24.85 -33.94
N LEU A 197 -22.14 -25.25 -33.79
CA LEU A 197 -21.39 -25.92 -34.85
C LEU A 197 -21.86 -27.37 -35.08
N ASN A 198 -22.53 -28.00 -34.12
CA ASN A 198 -23.11 -29.32 -34.34
C ASN A 198 -24.30 -29.23 -35.31
N GLU A 199 -24.29 -30.05 -36.37
CA GLU A 199 -25.34 -30.04 -37.39
C GLU A 199 -26.72 -30.44 -36.87
N GLU A 200 -26.80 -31.37 -35.93
CA GLU A 200 -28.07 -31.80 -35.34
C GLU A 200 -28.76 -30.65 -34.60
N ILE A 201 -27.97 -29.87 -33.85
CA ILE A 201 -28.46 -28.69 -33.13
C ILE A 201 -28.96 -27.63 -34.12
N ARG A 202 -28.26 -27.43 -35.25
CA ARG A 202 -28.73 -26.50 -36.29
C ARG A 202 -30.03 -26.96 -36.93
N LYS A 203 -30.17 -28.27 -37.22
CA LYS A 203 -31.41 -28.85 -37.73
C LYS A 203 -32.58 -28.60 -36.79
N ILE A 204 -32.38 -28.72 -35.47
CA ILE A 204 -33.41 -28.41 -34.47
C ILE A 204 -33.83 -26.93 -34.53
N VAL A 205 -32.88 -26.00 -34.67
CA VAL A 205 -33.19 -24.58 -34.83
C VAL A 205 -33.99 -24.31 -36.11
N ASP A 206 -33.59 -24.92 -37.22
CA ASP A 206 -34.26 -24.77 -38.52
C ASP A 206 -35.65 -25.41 -38.52
N GLU A 207 -35.81 -26.56 -37.87
CA GLU A 207 -37.10 -27.21 -37.63
C GLU A 207 -38.00 -26.29 -36.81
N TYR A 208 -37.51 -25.72 -35.70
CA TYR A 208 -38.27 -24.76 -34.92
C TYR A 208 -38.70 -23.55 -35.76
N LYS A 209 -37.83 -23.01 -36.61
CA LYS A 209 -38.17 -21.89 -37.50
C LYS A 209 -39.34 -22.21 -38.42
N LYS A 210 -39.45 -23.45 -38.90
CA LYS A 210 -40.49 -23.93 -39.82
C LYS A 210 -41.78 -24.36 -39.13
N THR A 211 -41.67 -25.21 -38.11
CA THR A 211 -42.81 -25.95 -37.52
C THR A 211 -43.21 -25.46 -36.14
N LYS A 212 -42.39 -24.60 -35.51
CA LYS A 212 -42.51 -24.19 -34.09
C LYS A 212 -42.49 -25.36 -33.10
N ASN A 213 -41.90 -26.50 -33.49
CA ASN A 213 -41.74 -27.68 -32.63
C ASN A 213 -40.83 -27.37 -31.42
N LYS A 214 -41.34 -27.52 -30.20
CA LYS A 214 -40.64 -27.14 -28.95
C LYS A 214 -39.58 -28.14 -28.46
N LYS A 215 -39.16 -29.11 -29.28
CA LYS A 215 -38.11 -30.08 -28.90
C LYS A 215 -36.83 -29.35 -28.45
N LEU A 216 -36.38 -29.60 -27.20
CA LEU A 216 -35.23 -28.96 -26.54
C LEU A 216 -35.35 -27.44 -26.31
N VAL A 217 -36.50 -26.83 -26.59
CA VAL A 217 -36.77 -25.42 -26.34
C VAL A 217 -37.34 -25.26 -24.93
N LYS A 218 -36.55 -24.66 -24.03
CA LYS A 218 -36.94 -24.42 -22.64
C LYS A 218 -37.92 -23.26 -22.51
N LYS A 219 -37.67 -22.18 -23.25
CA LYS A 219 -38.53 -20.99 -23.28
C LYS A 219 -38.31 -20.17 -24.55
N VAL A 220 -39.26 -19.28 -24.82
CA VAL A 220 -39.25 -18.35 -25.95
C VAL A 220 -39.51 -16.96 -25.40
N GLU A 221 -38.64 -16.00 -25.69
CA GLU A 221 -38.80 -14.59 -25.29
C GLU A 221 -38.46 -13.71 -26.49
N ASP A 222 -39.40 -12.85 -26.88
CA ASP A 222 -39.32 -12.00 -28.05
C ASP A 222 -38.91 -12.79 -29.32
N ASN A 223 -37.70 -12.54 -29.82
CA ASN A 223 -37.14 -13.15 -31.03
C ASN A 223 -36.04 -14.20 -30.73
N LEU A 224 -36.00 -14.69 -29.49
CA LEU A 224 -35.01 -15.66 -29.01
C LEU A 224 -35.68 -16.96 -28.59
N ILE A 225 -35.12 -18.09 -29.01
CA ILE A 225 -35.39 -19.39 -28.38
C ILE A 225 -34.27 -19.74 -27.42
N TYR A 226 -34.62 -20.34 -26.29
CA TYR A 226 -33.65 -20.82 -25.31
C TYR A 226 -33.57 -22.34 -25.42
N LEU A 227 -32.46 -22.84 -25.98
CA LEU A 227 -32.20 -24.27 -26.06
C LEU A 227 -31.56 -24.76 -24.76
N GLU A 228 -31.95 -25.96 -24.32
CA GLU A 228 -31.35 -26.64 -23.18
C GLU A 228 -30.65 -27.93 -23.64
N ILE A 229 -29.33 -27.98 -23.44
CA ILE A 229 -28.48 -29.12 -23.79
C ILE A 229 -27.51 -29.34 -22.63
N ASP A 230 -27.43 -30.55 -22.08
CA ASP A 230 -26.56 -30.89 -20.95
C ASP A 230 -26.68 -29.90 -19.76
N ASN A 231 -27.92 -29.60 -19.36
CA ASN A 231 -28.25 -28.61 -18.32
C ASN A 231 -27.72 -27.19 -18.60
N PHE A 232 -27.33 -26.89 -19.84
CA PHE A 232 -26.88 -25.57 -20.27
C PHE A 232 -27.94 -24.92 -21.15
N VAL A 233 -28.48 -23.81 -20.64
CA VAL A 233 -29.51 -23.03 -21.34
C VAL A 233 -28.90 -21.84 -22.05
N PHE A 234 -29.14 -21.71 -23.35
CA PHE A 234 -28.58 -20.64 -24.15
C PHE A 234 -29.53 -20.08 -25.22
N PRO A 235 -29.45 -18.76 -25.49
CA PRO A 235 -30.31 -18.12 -26.46
C PRO A 235 -29.81 -18.31 -27.89
N VAL A 236 -30.75 -18.53 -28.80
CA VAL A 236 -30.55 -18.55 -30.25
C VAL A 236 -31.55 -17.59 -30.90
N PRO A 237 -31.08 -16.56 -31.63
CA PRO A 237 -31.94 -15.64 -32.36
C PRO A 237 -32.58 -16.29 -33.58
N LEU A 238 -33.87 -16.02 -33.79
CA LEU A 238 -34.64 -16.56 -34.90
C LEU A 238 -34.46 -15.77 -36.20
N ASP A 239 -34.26 -14.46 -36.10
CA ASP A 239 -34.06 -13.52 -37.22
C ASP A 239 -32.65 -13.55 -37.82
N LYS A 240 -31.67 -14.09 -37.10
CA LYS A 240 -30.29 -14.12 -37.58
C LYS A 240 -29.96 -15.43 -38.29
N ASP A 241 -29.08 -15.29 -39.27
CA ASP A 241 -28.32 -16.41 -39.81
C ASP A 241 -27.47 -17.06 -38.70
N ILE A 242 -27.59 -18.38 -38.57
CA ILE A 242 -26.93 -19.15 -37.50
C ILE A 242 -25.41 -19.12 -37.67
N LYS A 243 -24.87 -19.20 -38.89
CA LYS A 243 -23.43 -19.12 -39.16
C LYS A 243 -22.89 -17.75 -38.73
N LYS A 244 -23.62 -16.67 -39.04
CA LYS A 244 -23.27 -15.31 -38.59
C LYS A 244 -23.29 -15.22 -37.06
N TYR A 245 -24.28 -15.80 -36.40
CA TYR A 245 -24.37 -15.81 -34.94
C TYR A 245 -23.24 -16.62 -34.27
N ILE A 246 -22.82 -17.74 -34.87
CA ILE A 246 -21.64 -18.50 -34.44
C ILE A 246 -20.39 -17.62 -34.49
N THR A 247 -20.16 -16.91 -35.60
CA THR A 247 -19.04 -15.98 -35.75
C THR A 247 -19.11 -14.86 -34.71
N GLU A 248 -20.28 -14.27 -34.46
CA GLU A 248 -20.49 -13.27 -33.40
C GLU A 248 -20.08 -13.82 -32.02
N LYS A 249 -20.45 -15.07 -31.70
CA LYS A 249 -20.11 -15.70 -30.42
C LYS A 249 -18.63 -16.05 -30.26
N PHE A 250 -17.95 -16.49 -31.33
CA PHE A 250 -16.49 -16.64 -31.31
C PHE A 250 -15.78 -15.29 -31.11
N ASN A 251 -16.24 -14.24 -31.77
CA ASN A 251 -15.70 -12.89 -31.61
C ASN A 251 -15.92 -12.37 -30.18
N GLU A 252 -17.10 -12.63 -29.60
CA GLU A 252 -17.41 -12.29 -28.21
C GLU A 252 -16.50 -13.05 -27.23
N SER A 253 -16.30 -14.35 -27.43
CA SER A 253 -15.35 -15.17 -26.66
C SER A 253 -13.93 -14.58 -26.75
N LYS A 254 -13.42 -14.31 -27.96
CA LYS A 254 -12.09 -13.69 -28.16
C LYS A 254 -11.98 -12.34 -27.44
N LYS A 255 -13.03 -11.52 -27.47
CA LYS A 255 -13.10 -10.24 -26.78
C LYS A 255 -13.01 -10.41 -25.26
N PHE A 256 -13.75 -11.35 -24.67
CA PHE A 256 -13.68 -11.63 -23.24
C PHE A 256 -12.33 -12.24 -22.83
N ARG A 257 -11.75 -13.12 -23.66
CA ARG A 257 -10.40 -13.65 -23.46
C ARG A 257 -9.36 -12.54 -23.39
N ASN A 258 -9.37 -11.61 -24.33
CA ASN A 258 -8.45 -10.47 -24.32
C ASN A 258 -8.63 -9.59 -23.07
N LYS A 259 -9.88 -9.38 -22.63
CA LYS A 259 -10.17 -8.66 -21.38
C LYS A 259 -9.66 -9.40 -20.14
N TYR A 260 -9.81 -10.73 -20.11
CA TYR A 260 -9.28 -11.58 -19.05
C TYR A 260 -7.74 -11.47 -18.98
N ILE A 261 -7.05 -11.64 -20.11
CA ILE A 261 -5.58 -11.55 -20.20
C ILE A 261 -5.10 -10.19 -19.71
N LYS A 262 -5.61 -9.08 -20.27
CA LYS A 262 -5.22 -7.72 -19.87
C LYS A 262 -5.45 -7.46 -18.37
N THR A 263 -6.56 -7.96 -17.81
CA THR A 263 -6.86 -7.82 -16.38
C THR A 263 -5.92 -8.67 -15.52
N LYS A 264 -5.62 -9.90 -15.96
CA LYS A 264 -4.69 -10.82 -15.30
C LYS A 264 -3.26 -10.27 -15.29
N GLU A 265 -2.80 -9.72 -16.41
CA GLU A 265 -1.50 -9.07 -16.53
C GLU A 265 -1.40 -7.82 -15.65
N TRP A 266 -2.44 -6.98 -15.62
CA TRP A 266 -2.47 -5.83 -14.71
C TRP A 266 -2.43 -6.25 -13.24
N LEU A 267 -3.16 -7.32 -12.88
CA LEU A 267 -3.11 -7.91 -11.53
C LEU A 267 -1.72 -8.48 -11.21
N GLY A 268 -1.08 -9.14 -12.17
CA GLY A 268 0.30 -9.64 -12.06
C GLY A 268 1.30 -8.52 -11.83
N LYS A 269 1.29 -7.49 -12.69
CA LYS A 269 2.12 -6.28 -12.55
C LYS A 269 1.88 -5.57 -11.23
N LYS A 270 0.64 -5.51 -10.73
CA LYS A 270 0.32 -4.89 -9.44
C LYS A 270 0.71 -5.77 -8.25
N GLN A 271 0.71 -7.09 -8.38
CA GLN A 271 1.26 -8.01 -7.36
C GLN A 271 2.78 -7.96 -7.33
N GLU A 272 3.43 -7.85 -8.49
CA GLU A 272 4.88 -7.62 -8.59
C GLU A 272 5.24 -6.26 -8.03
N LYS A 273 4.51 -5.19 -8.41
CA LYS A 273 4.69 -3.84 -7.87
C LYS A 273 4.38 -3.77 -6.38
N ASN A 274 3.38 -4.48 -5.86
CA ASN A 274 3.16 -4.61 -4.42
C ASN A 274 4.21 -5.50 -3.73
N LYS A 275 4.85 -6.45 -4.42
CA LYS A 275 5.98 -7.24 -3.88
C LYS A 275 7.27 -6.42 -3.84
N THR A 276 7.50 -5.55 -4.82
CA THR A 276 8.61 -4.57 -4.82
C THR A 276 8.33 -3.39 -3.89
N GLU A 277 7.11 -2.85 -3.84
CA GLU A 277 6.69 -1.81 -2.87
C GLU A 277 6.60 -2.35 -1.43
N ARG A 278 6.23 -3.63 -1.20
CA ARG A 278 6.36 -4.24 0.14
C ARG A 278 7.82 -4.42 0.57
N LYS A 279 8.77 -4.47 -0.37
CA LYS A 279 10.21 -4.50 -0.07
C LYS A 279 10.79 -3.11 0.21
N GLU A 280 10.12 -2.03 -0.18
CA GLU A 280 10.40 -0.71 0.39
C GLU A 280 9.50 -0.49 1.60
N LYS A 281 9.89 -1.10 2.74
CA LYS A 281 9.53 -0.52 4.05
C LYS A 281 9.73 0.99 3.94
N ARG A 282 8.69 1.78 4.21
CA ARG A 282 8.87 3.24 4.41
C ARG A 282 9.98 3.36 5.44
N LYS A 283 11.15 3.81 4.99
CA LYS A 283 12.34 3.84 5.85
C LYS A 283 11.99 4.64 7.08
N GLU A 284 12.02 3.99 8.23
CA GLU A 284 11.81 4.69 9.48
C GLU A 284 12.89 5.77 9.61
N TRP A 285 12.56 6.89 10.25
CA TRP A 285 13.47 8.03 10.30
C TRP A 285 14.84 7.66 10.90
N TYR A 286 14.90 6.61 11.73
CA TYR A 286 16.14 6.13 12.34
C TYR A 286 16.99 5.25 11.41
N GLU A 287 16.46 4.75 10.28
CA GLU A 287 17.21 3.88 9.35
C GLU A 287 18.34 4.62 8.63
N GLN A 288 18.33 5.96 8.66
CA GLN A 288 19.45 6.77 8.22
C GLN A 288 20.69 6.60 9.14
N PHE A 289 20.51 6.11 10.38
CA PHE A 289 21.57 5.85 11.37
C PHE A 289 21.92 4.36 11.45
N ARG A 290 22.92 4.01 12.25
CA ARG A 290 23.05 2.64 12.78
C ARG A 290 21.99 2.49 13.86
N TYR A 291 21.30 1.38 13.92
CA TYR A 291 20.26 1.19 14.92
C TYR A 291 20.06 -0.27 15.27
N PHE A 292 19.51 -0.51 16.46
CA PHE A 292 18.93 -1.78 16.87
C PHE A 292 17.85 -1.53 17.93
N TYR A 293 17.11 -2.57 18.28
CA TYR A 293 16.18 -2.56 19.40
C TYR A 293 16.72 -3.42 20.53
N THR A 294 16.76 -2.90 21.74
CA THR A 294 17.16 -3.68 22.92
C THR A 294 16.25 -4.88 23.13
N SER A 295 16.67 -5.82 23.96
CA SER A 295 15.81 -6.91 24.40
C SER A 295 14.52 -6.40 25.08
N ASN A 296 14.50 -5.21 25.68
CA ASN A 296 13.27 -4.57 26.20
C ASN A 296 12.51 -3.70 25.17
N ASN A 297 12.83 -3.82 23.88
CA ASN A 297 12.22 -3.05 22.78
C ASN A 297 12.43 -1.53 22.90
N LEU A 298 13.57 -1.08 23.43
CA LEU A 298 13.99 0.33 23.37
C LEU A 298 14.86 0.55 22.14
N LEU A 299 14.68 1.69 21.46
CA LEU A 299 15.44 2.01 20.25
C LEU A 299 16.80 2.57 20.64
N VAL A 300 17.87 2.01 20.08
CA VAL A 300 19.20 2.60 20.11
C VAL A 300 19.57 3.06 18.71
N ILE A 301 20.07 4.30 18.60
CA ILE A 301 20.60 4.86 17.36
C ILE A 301 22.04 5.31 17.56
N ALA A 302 22.89 5.17 16.54
CA ALA A 302 24.27 5.61 16.55
C ALA A 302 24.68 6.21 15.21
N GLY A 303 25.53 7.24 15.22
CA GLY A 303 25.97 7.89 14.00
C GLY A 303 26.84 6.97 13.13
N LYS A 304 26.80 7.21 11.81
CA LYS A 304 27.66 6.57 10.82
C LYS A 304 28.92 7.40 10.54
N ASP A 305 28.85 8.70 10.81
CA ASP A 305 29.84 9.73 10.51
C ASP A 305 29.64 10.94 11.44
N ALA A 306 30.51 11.95 11.29
CA ALA A 306 30.47 13.17 12.09
C ALA A 306 29.15 13.96 11.97
N GLU A 307 28.51 13.95 10.79
CA GLU A 307 27.28 14.70 10.55
C GLU A 307 26.06 14.03 11.18
N SER A 308 25.97 12.71 11.03
CA SER A 308 24.93 11.91 11.66
C SER A 308 25.06 11.90 13.18
N ASN A 309 26.27 11.89 13.75
CA ASN A 309 26.50 12.12 15.18
C ASN A 309 25.88 13.45 15.65
N GLU A 310 26.13 14.55 14.91
CA GLU A 310 25.54 15.84 15.24
C GLU A 310 24.02 15.86 15.18
N LYS A 311 23.47 15.23 14.14
CA LYS A 311 22.04 15.16 13.92
C LYS A 311 21.34 14.38 15.04
N ILE A 312 21.93 13.27 15.50
CA ILE A 312 21.42 12.48 16.62
C ILE A 312 21.31 13.33 17.88
N ILE A 313 22.42 13.97 18.29
CA ILE A 313 22.47 14.71 19.55
C ILE A 313 21.55 15.95 19.50
N LYS A 314 21.56 16.72 18.40
CA LYS A 314 20.79 17.97 18.32
C LYS A 314 19.29 17.76 18.09
N LYS A 315 18.90 16.78 17.28
CA LYS A 315 17.50 16.63 16.80
C LYS A 315 16.75 15.47 17.45
N TYR A 316 17.47 14.43 17.87
CA TYR A 316 16.85 13.16 18.26
C TYR A 316 17.15 12.75 19.71
N CYS A 317 18.01 13.46 20.44
CA CYS A 317 18.23 13.21 21.86
C CYS A 317 17.23 14.03 22.70
N LYS A 318 16.54 13.38 23.64
CA LYS A 318 15.58 14.00 24.57
C LYS A 318 16.06 13.85 26.02
N LYS A 319 15.53 14.69 26.91
CA LYS A 319 15.88 14.78 28.35
C LYS A 319 16.05 13.44 29.08
N ASN A 320 15.19 12.46 28.82
CA ASN A 320 15.18 11.18 29.51
C ASN A 320 15.89 10.04 28.74
N ASP A 321 16.63 10.37 27.69
CA ASP A 321 17.45 9.41 26.93
C ASP A 321 18.84 9.29 27.57
N LEU A 322 19.64 8.30 27.15
CA LEU A 322 21.05 8.19 27.54
C LEU A 322 21.95 8.30 26.32
N VAL A 323 23.02 9.09 26.44
CA VAL A 323 24.03 9.27 25.38
C VAL A 323 25.23 8.40 25.67
N PHE A 324 25.72 7.68 24.67
CA PHE A 324 26.85 6.74 24.75
C PHE A 324 27.99 7.16 23.83
N HIS A 325 29.22 6.90 24.28
CA HIS A 325 30.43 7.07 23.47
C HIS A 325 31.53 6.15 24.03
N ALA A 326 32.33 5.53 23.17
CA ALA A 326 33.48 4.73 23.61
C ALA A 326 34.65 5.64 24.01
N HIS A 327 35.48 5.23 24.96
CA HIS A 327 36.66 5.99 25.39
C HIS A 327 37.81 5.84 24.39
N ILE A 328 37.58 6.19 23.11
CA ILE A 328 38.57 6.17 22.04
C ILE A 328 38.18 7.19 20.96
N PRO A 329 39.16 7.87 20.31
CA PRO A 329 38.88 8.71 19.16
C PRO A 329 38.22 7.93 18.01
N GLY A 330 37.24 8.56 17.34
CA GLY A 330 36.51 7.94 16.23
C GLY A 330 35.40 6.98 16.66
N SER A 331 34.97 7.02 17.92
CA SER A 331 33.75 6.34 18.36
C SER A 331 32.49 7.09 17.89
N PRO A 332 31.40 6.38 17.56
CA PRO A 332 30.12 7.03 17.27
C PRO A 332 29.46 7.57 18.55
N PHE A 333 28.67 8.64 18.40
CA PHE A 333 27.72 9.05 19.43
C PHE A 333 26.45 8.22 19.29
N GLY A 334 26.11 7.49 20.35
CA GLY A 334 24.91 6.67 20.47
C GLY A 334 23.87 7.31 21.37
N VAL A 335 22.58 7.05 21.11
CA VAL A 335 21.47 7.43 21.99
C VAL A 335 20.56 6.23 22.21
N LEU A 336 20.37 5.85 23.47
CA LEU A 336 19.31 4.93 23.91
C LEU A 336 18.06 5.75 24.23
N ARG A 337 17.00 5.52 23.45
CA ARG A 337 15.74 6.26 23.57
C ARG A 337 14.86 5.64 24.64
N SER A 338 14.58 6.36 25.73
CA SER A 338 13.66 5.83 26.77
C SER A 338 12.22 5.82 26.29
N ASN A 339 11.83 6.79 25.46
CA ASN A 339 10.45 7.00 25.00
C ASN A 339 9.43 6.98 26.15
N GLY A 340 9.81 7.50 27.33
CA GLY A 340 8.95 7.54 28.52
C GLY A 340 8.89 6.24 29.32
N LYS A 341 9.66 5.21 28.95
CA LYS A 341 9.81 3.98 29.72
C LYS A 341 11.04 4.06 30.63
N LYS A 342 11.05 3.27 31.71
CA LYS A 342 12.22 3.11 32.57
C LYS A 342 13.30 2.32 31.82
N ILE A 343 14.51 2.89 31.71
CA ILE A 343 15.69 2.20 31.16
C ILE A 343 16.20 1.21 32.21
N GLN A 344 16.43 -0.05 31.80
CA GLN A 344 17.00 -1.08 32.67
C GLN A 344 18.51 -1.23 32.45
N GLU A 345 19.20 -1.90 33.37
CA GLU A 345 20.65 -2.11 33.29
C GLU A 345 21.05 -2.89 32.03
N ASP A 346 20.25 -3.88 31.63
CA ASP A 346 20.50 -4.65 30.41
C ASP A 346 20.38 -3.78 29.15
N ASP A 347 19.46 -2.81 29.11
CA ASP A 347 19.36 -1.87 27.99
C ASP A 347 20.64 -1.01 27.87
N ILE A 348 21.22 -0.63 29.02
CA ILE A 348 22.46 0.15 29.08
C ILE A 348 23.64 -0.70 28.61
N LYS A 349 23.75 -1.95 29.08
CA LYS A 349 24.81 -2.89 28.68
C LYS A 349 24.74 -3.20 27.19
N GLU A 350 23.55 -3.45 26.66
CA GLU A 350 23.32 -3.68 25.23
C GLU A 350 23.70 -2.46 24.39
N ALA A 351 23.24 -1.26 24.78
CA ALA A 351 23.61 -0.03 24.08
C ALA A 351 25.13 0.20 24.13
N ALA A 352 25.77 0.00 25.27
CA ALA A 352 27.22 0.13 25.43
C ALA A 352 27.98 -0.86 24.53
N GLN A 353 27.59 -2.15 24.52
CA GLN A 353 28.20 -3.16 23.65
C GLN A 353 28.09 -2.76 22.17
N PHE A 354 26.92 -2.33 21.73
CA PHE A 354 26.71 -1.90 20.34
C PHE A 354 27.63 -0.74 19.95
N ILE A 355 27.77 0.28 20.82
CA ILE A 355 28.65 1.42 20.58
C ILE A 355 30.13 1.02 20.61
N GLY A 356 30.51 0.12 21.51
CA GLY A 356 31.84 -0.49 21.55
C GLY A 356 32.18 -1.16 20.20
N CYS A 357 31.27 -1.99 19.68
CA CYS A 357 31.44 -2.72 18.43
C CYS A 357 31.61 -1.80 17.20
N TYR A 358 30.96 -0.64 17.16
CA TYR A 358 31.14 0.33 16.06
C TYR A 358 32.20 1.39 16.32
N SER A 359 32.99 1.27 17.39
CA SER A 359 34.11 2.16 17.69
C SER A 359 35.44 1.60 17.18
N ARG A 360 36.50 2.42 17.24
CA ARG A 360 37.85 1.99 16.86
C ARG A 360 38.41 0.83 17.70
N PHE A 361 37.82 0.50 18.85
CA PHE A 361 38.16 -0.72 19.59
C PHE A 361 37.92 -2.00 18.77
N TRP A 362 36.97 -2.00 17.82
CA TRP A 362 36.78 -3.14 16.92
C TRP A 362 38.02 -3.43 16.06
N VAL A 363 38.77 -2.39 15.70
CA VAL A 363 39.97 -2.51 14.86
C VAL A 363 41.20 -2.87 15.70
N SER A 364 41.21 -2.59 17.01
CA SER A 364 42.36 -2.88 17.89
C SER A 364 42.51 -4.37 18.23
N ARG A 365 41.51 -5.21 17.93
CA ARG A 365 41.49 -6.67 18.18
C ARG A 365 41.64 -7.09 19.66
N LEU A 366 41.46 -6.17 20.60
CA LEU A 366 41.51 -6.47 22.05
C LEU A 366 40.27 -7.21 22.56
N GLY A 367 39.19 -7.29 21.77
CA GLY A 367 37.95 -8.00 22.14
C GLY A 367 37.11 -7.32 23.23
N ILE A 368 37.59 -6.24 23.83
CA ILE A 368 36.89 -5.45 24.85
C ILE A 368 36.93 -3.96 24.53
N ALA A 369 35.94 -3.21 25.00
CA ALA A 369 35.88 -1.76 24.90
C ALA A 369 35.44 -1.11 26.21
N ASP A 370 36.07 0.00 26.54
CA ASP A 370 35.59 0.91 27.58
C ASP A 370 34.62 1.91 26.95
N VAL A 371 33.38 1.87 27.41
CA VAL A 371 32.28 2.72 26.92
C VAL A 371 31.69 3.46 28.09
N TYR A 372 31.32 4.72 27.91
CA TYR A 372 30.62 5.46 28.94
C TYR A 372 29.28 5.97 28.43
N TYR A 373 28.36 6.18 29.37
CA TYR A 373 27.14 6.92 29.13
C TYR A 373 27.02 8.14 30.05
N ILE A 374 26.27 9.11 29.56
CA ILE A 374 25.98 10.40 30.19
C ILE A 374 24.56 10.83 29.86
N TYR A 375 24.04 11.77 30.64
CA TYR A 375 22.76 12.41 30.37
C TYR A 375 22.87 13.47 29.25
N PRO A 376 21.78 13.76 28.52
CA PRO A 376 21.77 14.72 27.43
C PRO A 376 22.29 16.11 27.83
N GLU A 377 22.00 16.56 29.05
CA GLU A 377 22.42 17.86 29.59
C GLU A 377 23.94 17.97 29.76
N GLN A 378 24.63 16.83 29.85
CA GLN A 378 26.08 16.77 30.00
C GLN A 378 26.82 16.93 28.67
N VAL A 379 26.11 16.98 27.54
CA VAL A 379 26.71 17.07 26.20
C VAL A 379 26.46 18.46 25.62
N SER A 380 27.52 19.17 25.28
CA SER A 380 27.41 20.50 24.68
C SER A 380 28.42 20.73 23.57
N LYS A 381 28.05 21.61 22.63
CA LYS A 381 28.92 22.09 21.56
C LYS A 381 29.61 23.42 21.87
N LYS A 382 29.28 24.05 22.99
CA LYS A 382 29.88 25.32 23.39
C LYS A 382 31.23 25.03 24.05
N ILE A 383 32.30 25.69 23.58
CA ILE A 383 33.57 25.81 24.29
C ILE A 383 33.79 27.30 24.60
N SER A 384 34.35 27.59 25.77
CA SER A 384 35.00 28.88 26.03
C SER A 384 36.27 29.01 25.19
N GLY A 385 36.24 29.79 24.10
CA GLY A 385 37.44 30.24 23.39
C GLY A 385 37.88 29.46 22.13
N GLY A 386 36.97 28.83 21.38
CA GLY A 386 37.35 28.21 20.08
C GLY A 386 36.23 27.43 19.39
N TYR A 387 36.57 26.76 18.29
CA TYR A 387 35.64 25.93 17.50
C TYR A 387 35.92 24.43 17.68
N LEU A 388 34.87 23.64 17.96
CA LEU A 388 34.95 22.18 17.92
C LEU A 388 35.01 21.68 16.47
N LYS A 389 35.82 20.63 16.23
CA LYS A 389 35.73 19.86 14.99
C LYS A 389 34.31 19.30 14.81
N LYS A 390 33.81 19.29 13.56
CA LYS A 390 32.50 18.71 13.20
C LYS A 390 32.38 17.29 13.78
N GLY A 391 31.26 16.98 14.44
CA GLY A 391 31.02 15.69 15.11
C GLY A 391 31.63 15.51 16.50
N SER A 392 32.36 16.50 17.04
CA SER A 392 32.89 16.47 18.42
C SER A 392 31.99 17.23 19.38
N PHE A 393 31.97 16.81 20.65
CA PHE A 393 31.20 17.41 21.73
C PHE A 393 32.02 17.50 23.01
N MET A 394 31.82 18.57 23.77
CA MET A 394 32.29 18.68 25.14
C MET A 394 31.35 17.92 26.06
N ILE A 395 31.94 17.17 27.00
CA ILE A 395 31.21 16.38 27.99
C ILE A 395 31.55 16.93 29.36
N TYR A 396 30.52 17.30 30.11
CA TYR A 396 30.61 17.91 31.43
C TYR A 396 30.13 16.94 32.51
N GLY A 397 30.71 17.04 33.70
CA GLY A 397 30.33 16.22 34.85
C GLY A 397 30.80 14.76 34.77
N LYS A 398 30.22 13.90 35.61
CA LYS A 398 30.63 12.50 35.79
C LYS A 398 30.21 11.63 34.60
N LYS A 399 31.12 10.79 34.12
CA LYS A 399 30.88 9.74 33.12
C LYS A 399 30.64 8.41 33.82
N ASN A 400 29.66 7.63 33.35
CA ASN A 400 29.38 6.29 33.86
C ASN A 400 30.01 5.25 32.94
N PHE A 401 31.10 4.62 33.35
CA PHE A 401 31.86 3.68 32.54
C PHE A 401 31.35 2.24 32.66
N LEU A 402 31.37 1.53 31.54
CA LEU A 402 31.15 0.10 31.41
C LEU A 402 32.26 -0.50 30.55
N LYS A 403 32.76 -1.66 30.94
CA LYS A 403 33.60 -2.51 30.10
C LYS A 403 32.71 -3.54 29.42
N VAL A 404 32.75 -3.61 28.09
CA VAL A 404 31.90 -4.49 27.29
C VAL A 404 32.73 -5.35 26.34
N GLU A 405 32.29 -6.59 26.14
CA GLU A 405 32.85 -7.48 25.12
C GLU A 405 32.44 -7.01 23.72
N LEU A 406 33.39 -7.03 22.79
CA LEU A 406 33.18 -6.74 21.37
C LEU A 406 32.64 -7.97 20.65
N LYS A 407 31.33 -8.18 20.81
CA LYS A 407 30.60 -9.25 20.16
C LYS A 407 29.29 -8.69 19.61
N LEU A 408 29.04 -8.93 18.33
CA LEU A 408 27.89 -8.37 17.62
C LEU A 408 27.13 -9.47 16.88
N GLY A 409 25.84 -9.59 17.16
CA GLY A 409 24.97 -10.53 16.46
C GLY A 409 24.50 -9.96 15.12
N ILE A 410 24.51 -10.81 14.08
CA ILE A 410 23.77 -10.58 12.83
C ILE A 410 22.67 -11.63 12.76
N GLY A 411 21.43 -11.15 12.60
CA GLY A 411 20.24 -11.99 12.62
C GLY A 411 19.37 -11.82 11.38
N VAL A 412 18.53 -12.83 11.14
CA VAL A 412 17.46 -12.83 10.14
C VAL A 412 16.13 -13.00 10.88
N THR A 413 15.19 -12.07 10.69
CA THR A 413 13.86 -12.11 11.32
C THR A 413 12.93 -13.14 10.68
N GLU A 414 11.73 -13.36 11.24
CA GLU A 414 10.68 -14.18 10.62
C GLU A 414 10.28 -13.71 9.21
N ASP A 415 10.39 -12.41 8.96
CA ASP A 415 10.12 -11.78 7.66
C ASP A 415 11.35 -11.76 6.72
N PHE A 416 12.43 -12.45 7.09
CA PHE A 416 13.69 -12.54 6.34
C PHE A 416 14.44 -11.21 6.19
N GLU A 417 14.28 -10.32 7.15
CA GLU A 417 15.05 -9.07 7.21
C GLU A 417 16.32 -9.24 8.01
N VAL A 418 17.40 -8.62 7.55
CA VAL A 418 18.69 -8.63 8.24
C VAL A 418 18.69 -7.56 9.33
N ILE A 419 18.95 -7.97 10.56
CA ILE A 419 19.09 -7.11 11.72
C ILE A 419 20.45 -7.32 12.39
N VAL A 420 20.85 -6.34 13.22
CA VAL A 420 22.10 -6.37 13.97
C VAL A 420 21.84 -5.98 15.41
N GLY A 421 22.64 -6.46 16.34
CA GLY A 421 22.58 -6.01 17.72
C GLY A 421 23.40 -6.86 18.69
N PRO A 422 23.41 -6.47 19.97
CA PRO A 422 23.92 -7.26 21.09
C PRO A 422 23.29 -8.64 21.21
N GLU A 423 23.92 -9.53 21.99
CA GLU A 423 23.54 -10.94 22.10
C GLU A 423 22.07 -11.16 22.52
N ASN A 424 21.64 -10.54 23.62
CA ASN A 424 20.29 -10.69 24.14
C ASN A 424 19.22 -10.12 23.19
N SER A 425 19.46 -8.93 22.64
CA SER A 425 18.64 -8.31 21.58
C SER A 425 18.46 -9.25 20.38
N ILE A 426 19.56 -9.77 19.82
CA ILE A 426 19.50 -10.59 18.62
C ILE A 426 18.82 -11.93 18.87
N LYS A 427 19.09 -12.57 20.01
CA LYS A 427 18.38 -13.80 20.40
C LYS A 427 16.87 -13.59 20.48
N LYS A 428 16.41 -12.42 20.91
CA LYS A 428 14.98 -12.09 21.03
C LYS A 428 14.32 -11.75 19.69
N HIS A 429 15.02 -11.01 18.83
CA HIS A 429 14.41 -10.38 17.65
C HIS A 429 14.68 -11.13 16.33
N SER A 430 15.50 -12.18 16.34
CA SER A 430 15.84 -12.95 15.14
C SER A 430 15.40 -14.40 15.24
N LYS A 431 15.06 -14.96 14.07
CA LYS A 431 14.77 -16.38 13.91
C LYS A 431 16.06 -17.19 13.78
N TYR A 432 17.02 -16.65 13.03
CA TYR A 432 18.35 -17.24 12.84
C TYR A 432 19.40 -16.18 13.07
N TYR A 433 20.50 -16.52 13.73
CA TYR A 433 21.57 -15.57 14.00
C TYR A 433 22.94 -16.23 14.13
N ILE A 434 23.96 -15.39 13.94
CA ILE A 434 25.36 -15.69 14.17
C ILE A 434 26.00 -14.54 14.94
N PHE A 435 27.18 -14.77 15.49
CA PHE A 435 27.95 -13.73 16.14
C PHE A 435 29.19 -13.38 15.32
N LEU A 436 29.56 -12.11 15.41
CA LEU A 436 30.80 -11.56 14.90
C LEU A 436 31.63 -11.04 16.06
N VAL A 437 32.94 -11.23 15.94
CA VAL A 437 33.97 -10.63 16.80
C VAL A 437 34.99 -9.87 15.93
N PRO A 438 35.85 -9.02 16.52
CA PRO A 438 36.98 -8.43 15.80
C PRO A 438 37.82 -9.48 15.07
N GLY A 439 38.06 -9.28 13.78
CA GLY A 439 38.74 -10.26 12.94
C GLY A 439 39.26 -9.67 11.63
N SER A 440 39.92 -10.49 10.82
CA SER A 440 40.55 -10.07 9.56
C SER A 440 39.74 -10.39 8.31
N ASP A 441 38.69 -11.21 8.37
CA ASP A 441 37.86 -11.47 7.19
C ASP A 441 37.14 -10.17 6.76
N GLU A 442 37.06 -9.93 5.45
CA GLU A 442 36.45 -8.72 4.89
C GLU A 442 35.78 -8.98 3.53
N GLY A 443 35.03 -7.99 3.05
CA GLY A 443 34.44 -7.99 1.71
C GLY A 443 33.57 -9.21 1.42
N LYS A 444 33.62 -9.69 0.16
CA LYS A 444 32.80 -10.81 -0.31
C LYS A 444 33.01 -12.10 0.49
N LYS A 445 34.25 -12.37 0.91
CA LYS A 445 34.59 -13.54 1.72
C LYS A 445 33.79 -13.55 3.03
N LEU A 446 33.75 -12.41 3.73
CA LEU A 446 33.01 -12.28 4.97
C LEU A 446 31.50 -12.35 4.75
N SER A 447 30.96 -11.68 3.72
CA SER A 447 29.52 -11.72 3.45
C SER A 447 29.02 -13.12 3.12
N ASP A 448 29.79 -13.89 2.36
CA ASP A 448 29.46 -15.27 2.00
C ASP A 448 29.57 -16.18 3.23
N LYS A 449 30.59 -16.00 4.08
CA LYS A 449 30.73 -16.73 5.36
C LYS A 449 29.54 -16.49 6.28
N ILE A 450 29.11 -15.23 6.44
CA ILE A 450 27.92 -14.85 7.22
C ILE A 450 26.67 -15.56 6.67
N LYS A 451 26.44 -15.45 5.36
CA LYS A 451 25.26 -16.02 4.70
C LYS A 451 25.23 -17.54 4.82
N ASN A 452 26.35 -18.21 4.58
CA ASN A 452 26.44 -19.68 4.66
C ASN A 452 26.18 -20.18 6.07
N ARG A 453 26.75 -19.51 7.10
CA ARG A 453 26.52 -19.88 8.50
C ARG A 453 25.06 -19.70 8.94
N LEU A 454 24.39 -18.66 8.42
CA LEU A 454 22.94 -18.48 8.63
C LEU A 454 22.11 -19.58 7.93
N ILE A 455 22.49 -20.01 6.73
CA ILE A 455 21.82 -21.11 6.00
C ILE A 455 22.00 -22.45 6.72
N GLU A 456 23.18 -22.71 7.28
CA GLU A 456 23.48 -23.93 8.04
C GLU A 456 22.57 -24.06 9.27
N LYS A 457 22.37 -22.95 10.00
CA LYS A 457 21.47 -22.89 11.17
C LYS A 457 19.98 -22.90 10.81
N ALA A 458 19.62 -22.69 9.54
CA ALA A 458 18.22 -22.52 9.14
C ALA A 458 17.48 -23.83 8.89
N LYS A 459 16.18 -23.85 9.22
CA LYS A 459 15.27 -24.96 8.88
C LYS A 459 15.16 -25.11 7.36
N LYS A 460 14.89 -26.34 6.89
CA LYS A 460 14.85 -26.70 5.44
C LYS A 460 13.95 -25.78 4.61
N GLU A 461 12.78 -25.42 5.14
CA GLU A 461 11.80 -24.53 4.51
C GLU A 461 12.29 -23.07 4.34
N ASP A 462 13.19 -22.61 5.22
CA ASP A 462 13.67 -21.23 5.26
C ASP A 462 14.99 -21.03 4.50
N LYS A 463 15.76 -22.11 4.28
CA LYS A 463 17.05 -22.07 3.55
C LYS A 463 16.94 -21.37 2.20
N LYS A 464 15.86 -21.62 1.45
CA LYS A 464 15.65 -21.00 0.12
C LYS A 464 15.54 -19.47 0.23
N LYS A 465 14.78 -18.97 1.21
CA LYS A 465 14.58 -17.53 1.40
C LYS A 465 15.85 -16.83 1.88
N ILE A 466 16.64 -17.46 2.76
CA ILE A 466 17.94 -16.90 3.18
C ILE A 466 18.94 -16.87 2.00
N LYS A 467 18.91 -17.90 1.12
CA LYS A 467 19.71 -17.92 -0.11
C LYS A 467 19.37 -16.76 -1.05
N GLU A 468 18.15 -16.25 -1.05
CA GLU A 468 17.72 -15.11 -1.87
C GLU A 468 18.18 -13.74 -1.32
N ILE A 469 18.67 -13.67 -0.07
CA ILE A 469 19.20 -12.42 0.52
C ILE A 469 20.51 -12.05 -0.19
N ASN A 470 20.61 -10.80 -0.68
CA ASN A 470 21.85 -10.28 -1.26
C ASN A 470 22.95 -10.25 -0.18
N PRO A 471 24.10 -10.94 -0.38
CA PRO A 471 25.22 -10.96 0.57
C PRO A 471 25.71 -9.56 0.97
N ASP A 472 25.68 -8.58 0.07
CA ASP A 472 26.17 -7.21 0.33
C ASP A 472 25.37 -6.49 1.43
N ILE A 473 24.14 -6.95 1.72
CA ILE A 473 23.33 -6.41 2.81
C ILE A 473 24.02 -6.66 4.15
N PHE A 474 24.65 -7.82 4.35
CA PHE A 474 25.32 -8.16 5.61
C PHE A 474 26.49 -7.20 5.89
N LEU A 475 27.25 -6.82 4.86
CA LEU A 475 28.41 -5.92 5.00
C LEU A 475 28.03 -4.53 5.52
N LYS A 476 26.79 -4.07 5.29
CA LYS A 476 26.29 -2.79 5.83
C LYS A 476 26.25 -2.78 7.36
N PHE A 477 26.15 -3.96 7.97
CA PHE A 477 26.07 -4.15 9.42
C PHE A 477 27.42 -4.54 10.04
N VAL A 478 28.41 -4.95 9.24
CA VAL A 478 29.74 -5.30 9.76
C VAL A 478 30.49 -4.01 10.16
N PRO A 479 30.97 -3.89 11.41
CA PRO A 479 31.79 -2.75 11.80
C PRO A 479 33.08 -2.68 10.97
N PHE A 480 33.35 -1.52 10.39
CA PHE A 480 34.53 -1.27 9.54
C PHE A 480 34.72 -2.26 8.37
N GLY A 481 33.67 -3.01 7.99
CA GLY A 481 33.72 -4.03 6.94
C GLY A 481 34.59 -5.25 7.27
N LYS A 482 35.05 -5.40 8.51
CA LYS A 482 35.95 -6.46 8.97
C LYS A 482 35.38 -7.21 10.16
N GLY A 483 35.62 -8.51 10.26
CA GLY A 483 35.21 -9.30 11.41
C GLY A 483 35.48 -10.77 11.24
N GLU A 484 35.18 -11.56 12.26
CA GLU A 484 35.25 -13.02 12.22
C GLU A 484 33.94 -13.61 12.76
N VAL A 485 33.41 -14.61 12.06
CA VAL A 485 32.18 -15.34 12.44
C VAL A 485 32.52 -16.40 13.48
N VAL A 486 31.83 -16.38 14.62
CA VAL A 486 31.96 -17.34 15.73
C VAL A 486 30.67 -18.09 16.02
#